data_AF-A0A946FKN1-F1
#
_entry.id   AF-A0A946FKN1-F1
#
_cell.length_a   1.000
_cell.length_b   1.000
_cell.length_c   1.000
_cell.angle_alpha   90.00
_cell.angle_beta   90.00
_cell.angle_gamma   90.00
#
_symmetry.space_group_name_H-M   'P 1'
#
loop_
_entity.id
_entity.type
_entity.pdbx_description
1 polymer ?
#
loop_
_entity_poly.entity_id
_entity_poly.type
_entity_poly.pdbx_seq_one_letter_code
_entity_poly.pdbx_strand_id
1 'polypeptide(L)'
;MSKYFFCLRTLLVVAVFILVLMNGGVAFSQETSGNDSNSGNELGQPDDRESKSERKSKRFETKKAQVLENIGKKRAILDTFESCVKSANSREGMKLCRTSNKSSMETLRNQRKEMKAKRKEMKGERRKPVN
;
A
#
# COMPACT_ATOMS: atom_id res chain seq x y z
N MET A 1 12.39 1.02 40.61
CA MET A 1 13.29 0.10 39.86
C MET A 1 12.88 -0.17 38.40
N SER A 2 11.69 0.27 37.93
CA SER A 2 11.18 -0.08 36.58
C SER A 2 11.86 0.67 35.40
N LYS A 3 12.46 1.85 35.63
CA LYS A 3 13.09 2.65 34.56
C LYS A 3 14.32 1.97 33.94
N TYR A 4 15.10 1.23 34.72
CA TYR A 4 16.31 0.54 34.26
C TYR A 4 15.98 -0.69 33.41
N PHE A 5 14.85 -1.36 33.67
CA PHE A 5 14.39 -2.50 32.88
C PHE A 5 13.99 -2.09 31.45
N PHE A 6 13.41 -0.90 31.30
CA PHE A 6 13.01 -0.40 29.99
C PHE A 6 14.23 -0.04 29.13
N CYS A 7 15.23 0.61 29.71
CA CYS A 7 16.50 0.90 29.03
C CYS A 7 17.30 -0.36 28.68
N LEU A 8 17.33 -1.37 29.57
CA LEU A 8 18.10 -2.58 29.30
C LEU A 8 17.47 -3.42 28.17
N ARG A 9 16.13 -3.46 28.10
CA ARG A 9 15.40 -4.11 27.01
C ARG A 9 15.60 -3.41 25.67
N THR A 10 15.57 -2.08 25.63
CA THR A 10 15.81 -1.35 24.38
C THR A 10 17.25 -1.51 23.91
N LEU A 11 18.23 -1.50 24.81
CA LEU A 11 19.64 -1.72 24.47
C LEU A 11 19.88 -3.13 23.91
N LEU A 12 19.25 -4.17 24.46
CA LEU A 12 19.34 -5.54 23.94
C LEU A 12 18.77 -5.68 22.53
N VAL A 13 17.61 -5.06 22.25
CA VAL A 13 16.99 -5.11 20.91
C VAL A 13 17.86 -4.42 19.86
N VAL A 14 18.45 -3.27 20.21
CA VAL A 14 19.34 -2.54 19.30
C VAL A 14 20.64 -3.33 19.06
N ALA A 15 21.22 -3.93 20.10
CA ALA A 15 22.42 -4.74 19.97
C ALA A 15 22.20 -5.97 19.07
N VAL A 16 21.08 -6.68 19.24
CA VAL A 16 20.72 -7.83 18.37
C VAL A 16 20.48 -7.38 16.93
N PHE A 17 19.82 -6.25 16.71
CA PHE A 17 19.58 -5.72 15.37
C PHE A 17 20.89 -5.37 14.65
N ILE A 18 21.85 -4.75 15.36
CA ILE A 18 23.17 -4.45 14.81
C ILE A 18 23.94 -5.75 14.53
N LEU A 19 23.86 -6.75 15.40
CA LEU A 19 24.49 -8.07 15.19
C LEU A 19 23.91 -8.80 13.96
N VAL A 20 22.60 -8.68 13.73
CA VAL A 20 21.93 -9.18 12.53
C VAL A 20 22.39 -8.43 11.28
N LEU A 21 22.63 -7.12 11.36
CA LEU A 21 23.15 -6.34 10.23
C LEU A 21 24.61 -6.67 9.92
N MET A 22 25.44 -6.90 10.94
CA MET A 22 26.87 -7.18 10.76
C MET A 22 27.13 -8.63 10.30
N ASN A 23 26.26 -9.58 10.68
CA ASN A 23 26.37 -10.99 10.26
C ASN A 23 25.40 -11.38 9.13
N GLY A 24 24.48 -10.49 8.73
CA GLY A 24 23.40 -10.74 7.76
C GLY A 24 23.74 -10.41 6.32
N GLY A 25 25.03 -10.34 5.97
CA GLY A 25 25.48 -10.41 4.59
C GLY A 25 25.39 -11.83 4.03
N VAL A 26 24.19 -12.43 3.99
CA VAL A 26 23.96 -13.73 3.33
C VAL A 26 22.67 -13.69 2.53
N ALA A 27 22.88 -13.62 1.21
CA ALA A 27 22.07 -14.18 0.14
C ALA A 27 20.54 -14.17 0.32
N PHE A 28 19.93 -13.14 -0.27
CA PHE A 28 18.62 -13.23 -0.88
C PHE A 28 18.66 -14.29 -2.01
N SER A 29 18.20 -15.50 -1.73
CA SER A 29 17.69 -16.46 -2.72
C SER A 29 16.99 -17.60 -2.00
N GLN A 30 15.66 -17.57 -2.01
CA GLN A 30 14.87 -18.79 -1.81
C GLN A 30 14.04 -19.00 -3.08
N GLU A 31 14.72 -19.55 -4.09
CA GLU A 31 14.05 -20.31 -5.14
C GLU A 31 13.50 -21.58 -4.50
N THR A 32 12.18 -21.68 -4.33
CA THR A 32 11.53 -22.97 -4.09
C THR A 32 11.13 -23.56 -5.44
N SER A 33 12.05 -24.27 -6.09
CA SER A 33 11.76 -25.17 -7.22
C SER A 33 11.13 -26.46 -6.68
N GLY A 34 9.81 -26.43 -6.44
CA GLY A 34 9.03 -27.65 -6.26
C GLY A 34 8.75 -28.28 -7.62
N ASN A 35 9.64 -29.14 -8.09
CA ASN A 35 9.43 -30.03 -9.23
C ASN A 35 8.70 -31.30 -8.74
N ASP A 36 7.38 -31.36 -8.90
CA ASP A 36 6.64 -32.60 -8.93
C ASP A 36 5.99 -32.73 -10.31
N SER A 37 6.72 -33.37 -11.23
CA SER A 37 6.22 -33.71 -12.56
C SER A 37 5.30 -34.92 -12.44
N ASN A 38 4.01 -34.72 -12.71
CA ASN A 38 3.13 -35.82 -13.13
C ASN A 38 2.59 -35.49 -14.53
N SER A 39 3.16 -36.14 -15.53
CA SER A 39 2.75 -36.07 -16.94
C SER A 39 1.62 -37.05 -17.19
N GLY A 40 0.48 -36.55 -17.68
CA GLY A 40 -0.62 -37.40 -18.14
C GLY A 40 -1.76 -36.61 -18.78
N ASN A 41 -1.77 -36.66 -20.11
CA ASN A 41 -2.90 -36.55 -21.05
C ASN A 41 -3.24 -35.18 -21.70
N GLU A 42 -3.17 -35.24 -23.02
CA GLU A 42 -3.58 -34.27 -24.05
C GLU A 42 -5.09 -33.97 -24.06
N LEU A 43 -5.44 -32.71 -24.36
CA LEU A 43 -6.29 -32.24 -25.48
C LEU A 43 -6.97 -30.89 -25.12
N GLY A 44 -6.81 -29.88 -25.99
CA GLY A 44 -7.75 -28.75 -26.13
C GLY A 44 -7.25 -27.34 -25.74
N GLN A 45 -7.08 -26.47 -26.75
CA GLN A 45 -7.02 -24.99 -26.66
C GLN A 45 -8.23 -24.39 -25.87
N PRO A 46 -8.15 -23.18 -25.26
CA PRO A 46 -7.44 -21.98 -25.73
C PRO A 46 -6.35 -21.46 -24.77
N ASP A 47 -5.42 -20.72 -25.37
CA ASP A 47 -4.24 -20.08 -24.77
C ASP A 47 -4.58 -18.92 -23.82
N ASP A 48 -5.23 -19.23 -22.70
CA ASP A 48 -5.49 -18.31 -21.59
C ASP A 48 -5.04 -18.89 -20.23
N ARG A 49 -4.07 -19.81 -20.24
CA ARG A 49 -3.43 -20.30 -19.00
C ARG A 49 -2.35 -19.32 -18.53
N GLU A 50 -2.78 -18.08 -18.29
CA GLU A 50 -1.94 -17.12 -17.58
C GLU A 50 -1.57 -17.72 -16.22
N SER A 51 -0.28 -17.93 -16.03
CA SER A 51 0.27 -18.58 -14.85
C SER A 51 -0.14 -17.78 -13.60
N LYS A 52 -0.28 -18.47 -12.45
CA LYS A 52 -0.58 -17.79 -11.19
C LYS A 52 0.45 -16.68 -10.89
N SER A 53 1.68 -16.82 -11.36
CA SER A 53 2.76 -15.81 -11.31
C SER A 53 2.46 -14.57 -12.14
N GLU A 54 2.04 -14.72 -13.40
CA GLU A 54 1.70 -13.59 -14.28
C GLU A 54 0.46 -12.84 -13.78
N ARG A 55 -0.56 -13.55 -13.29
CA ARG A 55 -1.72 -12.91 -12.63
C ARG A 55 -1.32 -12.09 -11.40
N LYS A 56 -0.32 -12.56 -10.64
CA LYS A 56 0.21 -11.84 -9.48
C LYS A 56 1.04 -10.62 -9.89
N SER A 57 1.88 -10.73 -10.92
CA SER A 57 2.70 -9.62 -11.41
C SER A 57 1.83 -8.50 -12.00
N LYS A 58 0.83 -8.84 -12.83
CA LYS A 58 -0.14 -7.86 -13.34
C LYS A 58 -0.86 -7.12 -12.21
N ARG A 59 -1.34 -7.85 -11.18
CA ARG A 59 -1.95 -7.23 -9.99
C ARG A 59 -1.00 -6.33 -9.22
N PHE A 60 0.29 -6.66 -9.18
CA PHE A 60 1.29 -5.83 -8.53
C PHE A 60 1.48 -4.51 -9.29
N GLU A 61 1.65 -4.57 -10.61
CA GLU A 61 1.79 -3.38 -11.45
C GLU A 61 0.54 -2.49 -11.39
N THR A 62 -0.67 -3.05 -11.43
CA THR A 62 -1.90 -2.27 -11.26
C THR A 62 -1.95 -1.55 -9.91
N LYS A 63 -1.56 -2.24 -8.82
CA LYS A 63 -1.51 -1.61 -7.49
C LYS A 63 -0.46 -0.51 -7.41
N LYS A 64 0.71 -0.73 -8.01
CA LYS A 64 1.79 0.25 -8.07
C LYS A 64 1.32 1.51 -8.81
N ALA A 65 0.71 1.35 -9.98
CA ALA A 65 0.12 2.46 -10.73
C ALA A 65 -0.92 3.23 -9.89
N GLN A 66 -1.82 2.51 -9.22
CA GLN A 66 -2.84 3.12 -8.35
C GLN A 66 -2.22 3.89 -7.16
N VAL A 67 -1.13 3.39 -6.57
CA VAL A 67 -0.41 4.09 -5.50
C VAL A 67 0.21 5.38 -6.03
N LEU A 68 0.85 5.33 -7.21
CA LEU A 68 1.45 6.50 -7.83
C LEU A 68 0.40 7.57 -8.19
N GLU A 69 -0.74 7.16 -8.75
CA GLU A 69 -1.87 8.05 -9.06
C GLU A 69 -2.37 8.75 -7.78
N ASN A 70 -2.51 8.02 -6.68
CA ASN A 70 -2.94 8.58 -5.39
C ASN A 70 -1.92 9.57 -4.82
N ILE A 71 -0.62 9.32 -5.01
CA ILE A 71 0.44 10.26 -4.63
C ILE A 71 0.34 11.52 -5.49
N GLY A 72 0.16 11.39 -6.80
CA GLY A 72 -0.01 12.51 -7.73
C GLY A 72 -1.19 13.41 -7.34
N LYS A 73 -2.35 12.83 -7.07
CA LYS A 73 -3.54 13.58 -6.58
C LYS A 73 -3.24 14.34 -5.29
N LYS A 74 -2.51 13.74 -4.36
CA LYS A 74 -2.14 14.40 -3.10
C LYS A 74 -1.16 15.54 -3.32
N ARG A 75 -0.18 15.37 -4.22
CA ARG A 75 0.76 16.44 -4.59
C ARG A 75 0.02 17.62 -5.19
N ALA A 76 -0.86 17.41 -6.18
CA ALA A 76 -1.62 18.50 -6.80
C ALA A 76 -2.43 19.35 -5.79
N ILE A 77 -3.04 18.71 -4.78
CA ILE A 77 -3.73 19.43 -3.70
C ILE A 77 -2.74 20.25 -2.86
N LEU A 78 -1.59 19.66 -2.52
CA LEU A 78 -0.57 20.36 -1.74
C LEU A 78 0.04 21.53 -2.51
N ASP A 79 0.29 21.37 -3.81
CA ASP A 79 0.82 22.43 -4.68
C ASP A 79 -0.18 23.60 -4.79
N THR A 80 -1.47 23.28 -4.92
CA THR A 80 -2.54 24.28 -4.92
C THR A 80 -2.62 25.01 -3.59
N PHE A 81 -2.49 24.28 -2.47
CA PHE A 81 -2.49 24.87 -1.14
C PHE A 81 -1.25 25.75 -0.92
N GLU A 82 -0.08 25.31 -1.35
CA GLU A 82 1.16 26.08 -1.29
C GLU A 82 1.03 27.39 -2.07
N SER A 83 0.51 27.32 -3.30
CA SER A 83 0.26 28.51 -4.13
C SER A 83 -0.73 29.48 -3.44
N CYS A 84 -1.81 28.96 -2.85
CA CYS A 84 -2.76 29.78 -2.09
C CYS A 84 -2.11 30.46 -0.88
N VAL A 85 -1.25 29.75 -0.14
CA VAL A 85 -0.55 30.31 1.01
C VAL A 85 0.46 31.37 0.57
N LYS A 86 1.17 31.16 -0.55
CA LYS A 86 2.11 32.14 -1.10
C LYS A 86 1.44 33.44 -1.57
N SER A 87 0.20 33.37 -2.07
CA SER A 87 -0.56 34.54 -2.53
C SER A 87 -1.36 35.22 -1.42
N ALA A 88 -1.51 34.59 -0.26
CA ALA A 88 -2.30 35.14 0.85
C ALA A 88 -1.54 36.26 1.58
N ASN A 89 -1.95 37.51 1.34
CA ASN A 89 -1.38 38.69 2.01
C ASN A 89 -2.10 39.08 3.32
N SER A 90 -3.08 38.28 3.75
CA SER A 90 -3.88 38.57 4.95
C SER A 90 -4.22 37.29 5.73
N ARG A 91 -4.52 37.47 7.02
CA ARG A 91 -4.96 36.37 7.90
C ARG A 91 -6.27 35.74 7.40
N GLU A 92 -7.14 36.55 6.80
CA GLU A 92 -8.42 36.17 6.23
C GLU A 92 -8.20 35.35 4.95
N GLY A 93 -7.28 35.74 4.08
CA GLY A 93 -6.85 34.94 2.93
C GLY A 93 -6.30 33.58 3.36
N MET A 94 -5.52 33.55 4.45
CA MET A 94 -4.98 32.30 4.98
C MET A 94 -6.05 31.36 5.56
N LYS A 95 -7.11 31.91 6.18
CA LYS A 95 -8.28 31.13 6.60
C LYS A 95 -8.99 30.49 5.40
N LEU A 96 -9.17 31.24 4.31
CA LEU A 96 -9.77 30.74 3.07
C LEU A 96 -8.93 29.62 2.43
N CYS A 97 -7.61 29.75 2.41
CA CYS A 97 -6.74 28.66 1.92
C CYS A 97 -6.89 27.39 2.75
N ARG A 98 -7.00 27.51 4.08
CA ARG A 98 -7.20 26.36 4.98
C ARG A 98 -8.55 25.69 4.77
N THR A 99 -9.63 26.46 4.62
CA THR A 99 -10.98 25.90 4.39
C THR A 99 -11.07 25.23 3.02
N SER A 100 -10.51 25.85 1.99
CA SER A 100 -10.43 25.27 0.64
C SER A 100 -9.66 23.94 0.65
N ASN A 101 -8.45 23.91 1.21
CA ASN A 101 -7.66 22.68 1.33
C ASN A 101 -8.37 21.60 2.17
N LYS A 102 -9.08 21.98 3.24
CA LYS A 102 -9.88 21.05 4.03
C LYS A 102 -10.95 20.38 3.17
N SER A 103 -11.66 21.14 2.36
CA SER A 103 -12.68 20.63 1.42
C SER A 103 -12.06 19.68 0.38
N SER A 104 -10.95 20.07 -0.26
CA SER A 104 -10.25 19.22 -1.24
C SER A 104 -9.80 17.89 -0.64
N MET A 105 -9.29 17.92 0.60
CA MET A 105 -8.88 16.71 1.33
C MET A 105 -10.07 15.85 1.78
N GLU A 106 -11.21 16.46 2.07
CA GLU A 106 -12.44 15.75 2.43
C GLU A 106 -13.00 14.96 1.24
N THR A 107 -12.95 15.52 0.02
CA THR A 107 -13.30 14.81 -1.21
C THR A 107 -12.48 13.53 -1.37
N LEU A 108 -11.15 13.59 -1.18
CA LEU A 108 -10.30 12.40 -1.22
C LEU A 108 -10.64 11.38 -0.12
N ARG A 109 -11.00 11.84 1.08
CA ARG A 109 -11.41 10.95 2.17
C ARG A 109 -12.72 10.24 1.86
N ASN A 110 -13.68 10.94 1.27
CA ASN A 110 -14.97 10.38 0.90
C ASN A 110 -14.83 9.36 -0.24
N GLN A 111 -14.03 9.66 -1.26
CA GLN A 111 -13.68 8.69 -2.31
C GLN A 111 -13.05 7.41 -1.73
N ARG A 112 -12.15 7.53 -0.74
CA ARG A 112 -11.57 6.37 -0.04
C ARG A 112 -12.61 5.59 0.76
N LYS A 113 -13.54 6.27 1.43
CA LYS A 113 -14.62 5.63 2.18
C LYS A 113 -15.53 4.83 1.24
N GLU A 114 -15.90 5.41 0.11
CA GLU A 114 -16.74 4.78 -0.90
C GLU A 114 -16.06 3.52 -1.48
N MET A 115 -14.80 3.62 -1.89
CA MET A 115 -14.05 2.44 -2.35
C MET A 115 -13.93 1.36 -1.28
N LYS A 116 -13.76 1.75 0.00
CA LYS A 116 -13.73 0.82 1.12
C LYS A 116 -15.09 0.16 1.34
N ALA A 117 -16.19 0.88 1.17
CA ALA A 117 -17.55 0.36 1.27
C ALA A 117 -17.84 -0.64 0.15
N LYS A 118 -17.60 -0.27 -1.12
CA LYS A 118 -17.72 -1.16 -2.29
C LYS A 118 -16.91 -2.45 -2.11
N ARG A 119 -15.69 -2.35 -1.57
CA ARG A 119 -14.85 -3.52 -1.30
C ARG A 119 -15.40 -4.42 -0.19
N LYS A 120 -16.08 -3.85 0.82
CA LYS A 120 -16.73 -4.63 1.87
C LYS A 120 -17.97 -5.34 1.35
N GLU A 121 -18.77 -4.65 0.53
CA GLU A 121 -19.96 -5.20 -0.12
C GLU A 121 -19.62 -6.41 -0.99
N MET A 122 -18.68 -6.27 -1.93
CA MET A 122 -18.21 -7.39 -2.75
C MET A 122 -17.65 -8.56 -1.92
N LYS A 123 -17.05 -8.28 -0.75
CA LYS A 123 -16.59 -9.34 0.17
C LYS A 123 -17.74 -10.02 0.90
N GLY A 124 -18.79 -9.27 1.23
CA GLY A 124 -20.00 -9.79 1.86
C GLY A 124 -20.79 -10.67 0.90
N GLU A 125 -20.95 -10.25 -0.35
CA GLU A 125 -21.61 -11.03 -1.40
C GLU A 125 -20.90 -12.36 -1.68
N ARG A 126 -19.57 -12.36 -1.75
CA ARG A 126 -18.76 -13.59 -1.90
C ARG A 126 -18.84 -14.56 -0.72
N ARG A 127 -19.39 -14.13 0.41
CA ARG A 127 -19.58 -14.96 1.61
C ARG A 127 -21.02 -15.46 1.77
N LYS A 128 -21.94 -15.03 0.91
CA LYS A 128 -23.29 -15.62 0.89
C LYS A 128 -23.18 -17.03 0.31
N PRO A 129 -23.77 -18.05 0.96
CA PRO A 129 -23.87 -19.36 0.34
C PRO A 129 -24.66 -19.19 -0.97
N VAL A 130 -24.12 -19.76 -2.05
CA VAL A 130 -24.85 -19.91 -3.30
C VAL A 130 -25.92 -20.96 -2.99
N ASN A 131 -27.19 -20.54 -2.92
CA ASN A 131 -28.34 -21.45 -2.88
C ASN A 131 -28.55 -22.08 -4.25
#